data_AF-A0A920TR08-F1
#
_entry.id   AF-A0A920TR08-F1
#
_cell.length_a   1.000
_cell.length_b   1.000
_cell.length_c   1.000
_cell.angle_alpha   90.00
_cell.angle_beta   90.00
_cell.angle_gamma   90.00
#
_symmetry.space_group_name_H-M   'P 1'
#
loop_
_entity.id
_entity.type
_entity.pdbx_description
1 polymer ?
#
loop_
_entity_poly.entity_id
_entity_poly.type
_entity_poly.pdbx_seq_one_letter_code
_entity_poly.pdbx_strand_id
1 'polypeptide(L)' 'MIEAFEKVNRKFNEVYTKLFNGGNAKLELVDSDDPLEAGLEMLVSPPEKDFNL' A
#
# COMPACT_ATOMS: atom_id res chain seq x y z
N MET A 1 13.25 -10.39 2.26
CA MET A 1 12.80 -9.16 1.58
C MET A 1 11.29 -8.98 1.65
N ILE A 2 10.50 -10.01 1.31
CA ILE A 2 9.03 -9.96 1.37
C ILE A 2 8.51 -9.49 2.74
N GLU A 3 9.04 -10.01 3.86
CA GLU A 3 8.62 -9.56 5.21
C GLU A 3 8.87 -8.06 5.49
N ALA A 4 9.94 -7.49 4.94
CA ALA A 4 10.25 -6.09 5.13
C ALA A 4 9.27 -5.22 4.34
N PHE A 5 8.98 -5.62 3.09
CA PHE A 5 7.97 -4.98 2.27
C PHE A 5 6.58 -5.05 2.91
N GLU A 6 6.17 -6.21 3.42
CA GLU A 6 4.90 -6.38 4.13
C GLU A 6 4.79 -5.47 5.37
N LYS A 7 5.88 -5.29 6.12
CA LYS A 7 5.91 -4.35 7.26
C LYS A 7 5.71 -2.91 6.80
N VAL A 8 6.35 -2.50 5.71
CA VAL A 8 6.20 -1.16 5.14
C VAL A 8 4.78 -0.96 4.61
N ASN A 9 4.25 -1.91 3.85
CA ASN A 9 2.89 -1.85 3.31
C ASN A 9 1.83 -1.73 4.41
N ARG A 10 1.94 -2.55 5.47
CA ARG A 10 1.04 -2.44 6.63
C ARG A 10 1.15 -1.07 7.31
N LYS A 11 2.38 -0.55 7.47
CA LYS A 11 2.58 0.75 8.12
C LYS A 11 2.04 1.89 7.27
N PHE A 12 2.18 1.80 5.95
CA PHE A 12 1.63 2.75 5.00
C PHE A 12 0.10 2.84 5.12
N ASN A 13 -0.60 1.69 5.11
CA ASN A 13 -2.05 1.65 5.34
C ASN A 13 -2.43 2.29 6.69
N GLU A 14 -1.74 1.91 7.77
CA GLU A 14 -2.02 2.46 9.12
C GLU A 14 -1.87 3.98 9.17
N VAL A 15 -0.81 4.52 8.57
CA VAL A 15 -0.56 5.98 8.52
C VAL A 15 -1.60 6.67 7.65
N TYR A 16 -1.92 6.11 6.49
CA TYR A 16 -2.92 6.66 5.58
C TYR A 16 -4.30 6.74 6.26
N THR A 17 -4.80 5.63 6.79
CA THR A 17 -6.11 5.60 7.47
C THR A 17 -6.17 6.57 8.63
N LYS A 18 -5.07 6.76 9.37
CA LYS A 18 -4.99 7.76 10.45
C LYS A 18 -5.04 9.20 9.94
N LEU A 19 -4.31 9.52 8.87
CA LEU A 19 -4.27 10.87 8.30
C LEU A 19 -5.61 11.28 7.67
N PHE A 20 -6.29 10.35 7.02
CA PHE A 20 -7.54 10.60 6.30
C PHE A 20 -8.79 10.19 7.08
N ASN A 21 -8.63 9.82 8.36
CA ASN A 21 -9.72 9.48 9.27
C ASN A 21 -10.62 8.34 8.74
N GLY A 22 -10.04 7.41 7.98
CA GLY A 22 -10.73 6.33 7.26
C GLY A 22 -10.06 6.01 5.93
N GLY A 23 -10.67 5.12 5.15
CA GLY A 23 -10.12 4.65 3.88
C GLY A 23 -8.97 3.65 4.05
N ASN A 24 -8.46 3.16 2.92
CA ASN A 24 -7.45 2.11 2.84
C ASN A 24 -6.36 2.48 1.85
N ALA A 25 -5.16 1.96 2.04
CA ALA A 25 -4.04 2.13 1.12
C ALA A 25 -3.18 0.87 1.04
N LYS A 26 -2.58 0.63 -0.13
CA LYS A 26 -1.70 -0.51 -0.41
C LYS A 26 -0.55 -0.08 -1.32
N LEU A 27 0.61 -0.70 -1.11
CA LEU A 27 1.75 -0.70 -2.01
C LEU A 27 1.78 -1.99 -2.84
N GLU A 28 2.06 -1.86 -4.13
CA GLU A 28 2.38 -2.97 -5.02
C GLU A 28 3.74 -2.77 -5.68
N LEU A 29 4.49 -3.88 -5.81
CA LEU A 29 5.72 -3.91 -6.60
C LEU A 29 5.35 -4.07 -8.07
N VAL A 30 5.93 -3.24 -8.92
CA VAL A 30 5.67 -3.24 -10.37
C VAL A 30 6.98 -3.30 -11.17
N ASP A 31 6.86 -3.66 -12.44
CA ASP A 31 7.92 -3.67 -13.46
C ASP A 31 9.09 -4.66 -13.27
N SER A 32 9.24 -5.29 -12.10
CA SER A 32 10.27 -6.31 -11.82
C SER A 32 9.86 -7.28 -10.72
N ASP A 33 10.31 -8.54 -10.83
CA ASP A 33 10.18 -9.55 -9.78
C ASP A 33 11.28 -9.41 -8.69
N ASP A 34 12.35 -8.67 -8.96
CA ASP A 34 13.34 -8.31 -7.94
C ASP A 34 12.87 -7.07 -7.18
N PRO A 35 12.54 -7.17 -5.87
CA PRO A 35 12.04 -6.06 -5.08
C PRO A 35 13.05 -4.90 -4.90
N LEU A 36 14.34 -5.09 -5.20
CA LEU A 36 15.34 -4.01 -5.17
C LEU A 36 15.34 -3.16 -6.45
N GLU A 37 14.88 -3.73 -7.55
CA GLU A 37 14.82 -3.08 -8.87
C GLU A 37 13.38 -2.70 -9.26
N ALA A 38 12.39 -3.17 -8.49
CA ALA A 38 10.98 -2.90 -8.73
C ALA A 38 10.58 -1.46 -8.40
N GLY A 39 9.64 -0.93 -9.18
CA GLY A 39 8.91 0.27 -8.84
C GLY A 39 7.89 0.03 -7.72
N LEU A 40 7.35 1.12 -7.18
CA LEU A 40 6.24 1.09 -6.22
C LEU A 40 5.03 1.84 -6.77
N GLU A 41 3.89 1.16 -6.83
CA GLU A 41 2.59 1.80 -7.09
C GLU A 41 1.80 1.95 -5.78
N MET A 42 1.13 3.08 -5.61
CA MET A 42 0.27 3.38 -4.47
C MET A 42 -1.19 3.29 -4.89
N LEU A 43 -1.91 2.33 -4.31
CA LEU A 43 -3.35 2.19 -4.47
C LEU A 43 -4.00 2.75 -3.21
N VAL A 44 -4.82 3.79 -3.35
CA VAL A 44 -5.48 4.44 -2.22
C VAL A 44 -6.99 4.52 -2.45
N SER A 45 -7.74 4.30 -1.39
CA SER A 45 -9.18 4.49 -1.36
C SER A 45 -9.55 5.44 -0.23
N PRO A 46 -10.16 6.59 -0.54
CA PRO A 46 -10.70 7.48 0.48
C PRO A 46 -11.89 6.81 1.22
N PRO A 47 -12.27 7.34 2.39
CA PRO A 47 -13.29 6.72 3.27
C PRO A 47 -14.64 6.43 2.60
N GLU A 48 -15.01 7.20 1.58
CA GLU A 48 -16.33 7.12 0.94
C GLU A 48 -16.40 6.11 -0.23
N LYS A 49 -15.33 5.36 -0.49
CA LYS A 49 -15.29 4.37 -1.59
C LYS A 49 -14.57 3.10 -1.14
N ASP A 50 -15.27 1.97 -1.16
CA ASP A 50 -14.66 0.65 -0.94
C ASP A 50 -14.28 0.01 -2.29
N PHE A 51 -13.08 -0.55 -2.37
CA PHE A 51 -12.70 -1.48 -3.43
C PHE A 51 -13.25 -2.86 -3.09
N ASN A 52 -14.46 -3.16 -3.55
CA ASN A 52 -14.84 -4.55 -3.75
C ASN A 52 -14.06 -5.07 -4.97
N LEU A 53 -12.94 -5.74 -4.70
CA LEU A 53 -12.23 -6.60 -5.65
C LEU A 53 -12.46 -8.06 -5.25
#